data_AF-A0A958KDV6-F1
#
_entry.id   AF-A0A958KDV6-F1
#
_cell.length_a   1.000
_cell.length_b   1.000
_cell.length_c   1.000
_cell.angle_alpha   90.00
_cell.angle_beta   90.00
_cell.angle_gamma   90.00
#
_symmetry.space_group_name_H-M   'P 1'
#
loop_
_entity.id
_entity.type
_entity.pdbx_description
1 polymer ?
#
loop_
_entity_poly.entity_id
_entity_poly.type
_entity_poly.pdbx_seq_one_letter_code
_entity_poly.pdbx_strand_id
1 'polypeptide(L)'
;MRFSILSIVLFFSSATLFGCSNTDSENVKTKGIYASFDVSASNGAATAIAKFQVGGPTGSFLDLSSGDSITVNGLVLTRQELLGIIEYRKSVPYSEGGIYTFVFSREDEEPYTSTVTLTEAVTISSPTAGANATKGQSLSVQWNAGADASDSISVSLSKQGDDETGYSSSSLVSTASSHTIPASDTLTVNGGNIPATVSVFRERDGQMAEGLDGSIQSSQYDSVDITLVD
;
A
#
# COMPACT_ATOMS: atom_id res chain seq x y z
N MET A 1 59.42 11.06 35.99
CA MET A 1 58.09 10.51 36.32
C MET A 1 57.15 11.68 36.62
N ARG A 2 56.39 12.14 35.62
CA ARG A 2 55.28 13.11 35.76
C ARG A 2 54.22 12.75 34.71
N PHE A 3 53.14 12.15 35.18
CA PHE A 3 51.90 11.91 34.45
C PHE A 3 50.87 12.92 34.95
N SER A 4 50.10 13.56 34.05
CA SER A 4 48.69 13.96 34.24
C SER A 4 48.31 15.10 33.29
N ILE A 5 47.13 15.23 32.71
CA ILE A 5 45.95 14.37 32.51
C ILE A 5 45.36 14.92 31.20
N LEU A 6 45.04 14.03 30.27
CA LEU A 6 44.47 14.32 28.96
C LEU A 6 42.98 14.68 29.12
N SER A 7 42.59 15.88 28.67
CA SER A 7 41.20 16.34 28.65
C SER A 7 40.35 15.45 27.72
N ILE A 8 39.48 14.63 28.30
CA ILE A 8 38.44 13.90 27.56
C ILE A 8 37.31 14.87 27.28
N VAL A 9 37.23 15.34 26.03
CA VAL A 9 36.09 16.09 25.50
C VAL A 9 34.98 15.07 25.22
N LEU A 10 33.98 15.04 26.09
CA LEU A 10 32.77 14.23 25.93
C LEU A 10 31.91 14.87 24.81
N PHE A 11 31.99 14.31 23.60
CA PHE A 11 31.16 14.71 22.47
C PHE A 11 29.74 14.17 22.68
N PHE A 12 28.88 14.99 23.30
CA PHE A 12 27.46 14.74 23.43
C PHE A 12 26.83 14.92 22.04
N SER A 13 26.76 13.85 21.25
CA SER A 13 25.96 13.83 20.02
C SER A 13 24.49 13.98 20.39
N SER A 14 23.98 15.21 20.34
CA SER A 14 22.56 15.49 20.24
C SER A 14 22.03 14.83 18.97
N ALA A 15 21.44 13.66 19.13
CA ALA A 15 20.48 13.15 18.15
C ALA A 15 19.30 14.13 18.15
N THR A 16 19.26 15.05 17.18
CA THR A 16 18.06 15.80 16.89
C THR A 16 17.04 14.80 16.36
N LEU A 17 16.17 14.33 17.24
CA LEU A 17 14.88 13.78 16.88
C LEU A 17 14.20 14.83 16.01
N PHE A 18 14.19 14.63 14.69
CA PHE A 18 13.25 15.32 13.83
C PHE A 18 11.87 14.84 14.28
N GLY A 19 11.23 15.63 15.15
CA GLY A 19 9.81 15.47 15.41
C GLY A 19 9.12 15.63 14.07
N CYS A 20 8.55 14.54 13.55
CA CYS A 20 7.56 14.60 12.48
C CYS A 20 6.37 15.41 13.05
N SER A 21 6.39 16.72 12.88
CA SER A 21 5.25 17.56 13.20
C SER A 21 4.23 17.40 12.08
N ASN A 22 3.05 16.89 12.42
CA ASN A 22 1.90 16.95 11.53
C ASN A 22 1.60 18.41 11.17
N THR A 23 1.19 18.68 9.94
CA THR A 23 0.85 20.02 9.48
C THR A 23 -0.66 20.11 9.29
N ASP A 24 -1.29 21.17 9.78
CA ASP A 24 -2.72 21.39 9.61
C ASP A 24 -3.04 21.91 8.19
N SER A 25 -4.12 21.43 7.59
CA SER A 25 -4.49 21.75 6.20
C SER A 25 -4.84 23.22 5.98
N GLU A 26 -5.33 23.92 6.99
CA GLU A 26 -5.60 25.38 6.92
C GLU A 26 -4.35 26.22 6.59
N ASN A 27 -3.16 25.70 6.92
CA ASN A 27 -1.89 26.39 6.72
C ASN A 27 -1.26 26.08 5.35
N VAL A 28 -1.93 25.29 4.52
CA VAL A 28 -1.41 24.79 3.24
C VAL A 28 -2.41 25.08 2.13
N LYS A 29 -1.94 25.64 1.01
CA LYS A 29 -2.78 25.83 -0.18
C LYS A 29 -2.90 24.50 -0.93
N THR A 30 -4.04 24.22 -1.60
CA THR A 30 -4.26 22.95 -2.32
C THR A 30 -3.12 22.56 -3.24
N LYS A 31 -2.54 23.51 -3.96
CA LYS A 31 -1.36 23.28 -4.84
C LYS A 31 -0.09 22.77 -4.14
N GLY A 32 -0.06 22.77 -2.81
CA GLY A 32 1.03 22.23 -1.99
C GLY A 32 0.67 20.89 -1.34
N ILE A 33 -0.55 20.40 -1.57
CA ILE A 33 -1.05 19.13 -1.05
C ILE A 33 -0.88 18.06 -2.11
N TYR A 34 -0.25 16.96 -1.73
CA TYR A 34 -0.26 15.72 -2.47
C TYR A 34 -1.30 14.78 -1.84
N ALA A 35 -2.32 14.38 -2.60
CA ALA A 35 -3.37 13.49 -2.15
C ALA A 35 -3.16 12.07 -2.68
N SER A 36 -3.30 11.08 -1.81
CA SER A 36 -3.30 9.66 -2.20
C SER A 36 -4.60 9.01 -1.79
N PHE A 37 -5.35 8.50 -2.75
CA PHE A 37 -6.61 7.79 -2.53
C PHE A 37 -6.45 6.31 -2.93
N ASP A 38 -6.89 5.41 -2.06
CA ASP A 38 -6.88 3.97 -2.32
C ASP A 38 -8.25 3.37 -2.00
N VAL A 39 -8.67 2.42 -2.82
CA VAL A 39 -9.75 1.48 -2.48
C VAL A 39 -9.21 0.07 -2.59
N SER A 40 -9.00 -0.57 -1.46
CA SER A 40 -8.56 -1.96 -1.38
C SER A 40 -9.73 -2.87 -0.99
N ALA A 41 -9.84 -4.00 -1.68
CA ALA A 41 -10.86 -5.00 -1.41
C ALA A 41 -10.30 -6.44 -1.41
N SER A 42 -10.86 -7.25 -0.52
CA SER A 42 -10.65 -8.69 -0.47
C SER A 42 -11.84 -9.36 0.21
N ASN A 43 -12.14 -10.60 -0.17
CA ASN A 43 -13.20 -11.40 0.45
C ASN A 43 -14.56 -10.68 0.57
N GLY A 44 -14.92 -9.85 -0.42
CA GLY A 44 -16.18 -9.09 -0.43
C GLY A 44 -16.24 -7.91 0.54
N ALA A 45 -15.12 -7.54 1.17
CA ALA A 45 -15.00 -6.34 2.00
C ALA A 45 -14.14 -5.31 1.27
N ALA A 46 -14.52 -4.02 1.32
CA ALA A 46 -13.78 -2.92 0.73
C ALA A 46 -13.50 -1.83 1.76
N THR A 47 -12.30 -1.26 1.70
CA THR A 47 -11.87 -0.13 2.53
C THR A 47 -11.36 0.99 1.63
N ALA A 48 -11.88 2.19 1.85
CA ALA A 48 -11.35 3.40 1.24
C ALA A 48 -10.38 4.07 2.21
N ILE A 49 -9.23 4.50 1.69
CA ILE A 49 -8.19 5.21 2.42
C ILE A 49 -7.85 6.50 1.67
N ALA A 50 -7.66 7.58 2.40
CA ALA A 50 -7.12 8.82 1.89
C ALA A 50 -5.96 9.30 2.77
N LYS A 51 -4.88 9.76 2.13
CA LYS A 51 -3.72 10.38 2.78
C LYS A 51 -3.44 11.71 2.11
N PHE A 52 -2.99 12.67 2.91
CA PHE A 52 -2.64 14.00 2.45
C PHE A 52 -1.24 14.34 2.95
N GLN A 53 -0.40 14.88 2.09
CA GLN A 53 1.00 15.14 2.40
C GLN A 53 1.46 16.47 1.82
N VAL A 54 2.45 17.09 2.46
CA VAL A 54 3.11 18.31 1.99
C VAL A 54 4.54 18.01 1.59
N GLY A 55 4.94 18.46 0.40
CA GLY A 55 6.27 18.17 -0.17
C GLY A 55 6.32 16.92 -1.03
N GLY A 56 5.16 16.42 -1.48
CA GLY A 56 5.04 15.28 -2.40
C GLY A 56 4.71 13.96 -1.69
N PRO A 57 4.85 12.81 -2.40
CA PRO A 57 4.39 11.49 -1.93
C PRO A 57 5.14 10.94 -0.70
N THR A 58 6.32 11.48 -0.39
CA THR A 58 7.12 11.12 0.79
C THR A 58 7.18 12.27 1.80
N GLY A 59 6.27 13.23 1.66
CA GLY A 59 6.21 14.44 2.47
C GLY A 59 5.66 14.22 3.87
N SER A 60 5.54 15.33 4.62
CA SER A 60 4.92 15.31 5.95
C SER A 60 3.42 15.09 5.83
N PHE A 61 2.86 14.24 6.68
CA PHE A 61 1.41 14.02 6.72
C PHE A 61 0.67 15.29 7.15
N LEU A 62 -0.46 15.52 6.47
CA LEU A 62 -1.34 16.64 6.67
C LEU A 62 -2.56 16.18 7.46
N ASP A 63 -2.91 16.92 8.51
CA ASP A 63 -4.16 16.77 9.25
C ASP A 63 -5.20 17.72 8.66
N LEU A 64 -6.35 17.19 8.23
CA LEU A 64 -7.47 17.98 7.75
C LEU A 64 -8.10 18.74 8.92
N SER A 65 -8.12 20.06 8.80
CA SER A 65 -8.66 20.99 9.79
C SER A 65 -9.57 22.03 9.13
N SER A 66 -10.17 22.92 9.95
CA SER A 66 -10.91 24.10 9.47
C SER A 66 -11.99 23.81 8.42
N GLY A 67 -12.77 22.75 8.66
CA GLY A 67 -13.89 22.36 7.78
C GLY A 67 -13.49 21.52 6.57
N ASP A 68 -12.19 21.32 6.33
CA ASP A 68 -11.72 20.40 5.30
C ASP A 68 -12.22 18.97 5.61
N SER A 69 -12.69 18.28 4.58
CA SER A 69 -13.25 16.94 4.74
C SER A 69 -13.05 16.08 3.50
N ILE A 70 -13.05 14.77 3.71
CA ILE A 70 -12.94 13.78 2.64
C ILE A 70 -14.07 12.76 2.78
N THR A 71 -14.77 12.53 1.66
CA THR A 71 -15.81 11.52 1.56
C THR A 71 -15.53 10.57 0.41
N VAL A 72 -16.10 9.37 0.47
CA VAL A 72 -16.14 8.41 -0.63
C VAL A 72 -17.59 7.96 -0.84
N ASN A 73 -18.13 8.14 -2.03
CA ASN A 73 -19.55 7.84 -2.32
C ASN A 73 -20.50 8.47 -1.28
N GLY A 74 -20.19 9.68 -0.80
CA GLY A 74 -20.94 10.41 0.23
C GLY A 74 -20.70 9.95 1.68
N LEU A 75 -19.88 8.92 1.91
CA LEU A 75 -19.50 8.46 3.25
C LEU A 75 -18.25 9.20 3.74
N VAL A 76 -18.34 9.86 4.89
CA VAL A 76 -17.20 10.56 5.51
C VAL A 76 -16.14 9.56 5.97
N LEU A 77 -14.89 9.77 5.56
CA LEU A 77 -13.73 9.01 6.06
C LEU A 77 -13.28 9.58 7.41
N THR A 78 -12.89 8.69 8.32
CA THR A 78 -12.52 9.07 9.68
C THR A 78 -11.01 9.07 9.84
N ARG A 79 -10.47 10.13 10.45
CA ARG A 79 -9.06 10.26 10.80
C ARG A 79 -8.59 9.09 11.66
N GLN A 80 -7.44 8.54 11.35
CA GLN A 80 -6.68 7.58 12.12
C GLN A 80 -5.23 8.05 12.15
N GLU A 81 -4.54 7.79 13.26
CA GLU A 81 -3.12 8.13 13.39
C GLU A 81 -2.38 7.01 14.11
N LEU A 82 -1.24 6.60 13.54
CA LEU A 82 -0.34 5.66 14.15
C LEU A 82 1.10 6.02 13.79
N LEU A 83 1.96 6.19 14.81
CA LEU A 83 3.38 6.50 14.64
C LEU A 83 3.64 7.72 13.72
N GLY A 84 2.80 8.76 13.82
CA GLY A 84 2.92 9.98 13.01
C GLY A 84 2.41 9.85 11.57
N ILE A 85 1.83 8.70 11.19
CA ILE A 85 1.14 8.52 9.91
C ILE A 85 -0.32 8.89 10.12
N ILE A 86 -0.79 9.91 9.39
CA ILE A 86 -2.21 10.28 9.35
C ILE A 86 -2.85 9.68 8.10
N GLU A 87 -3.95 8.97 8.30
CA GLU A 87 -4.81 8.52 7.21
C GLU A 87 -6.28 8.73 7.56
N TYR A 88 -7.12 8.84 6.54
CA TYR A 88 -8.57 8.88 6.66
C TYR A 88 -9.10 7.58 6.09
N ARG A 89 -9.95 6.88 6.83
CA ARG A 89 -10.37 5.52 6.48
C ARG A 89 -11.87 5.33 6.62
N LYS A 90 -12.45 4.50 5.76
CA LYS A 90 -13.85 4.04 5.86
C LYS A 90 -14.05 2.66 5.25
N SER A 91 -14.77 1.79 5.95
CA SER A 91 -15.35 0.60 5.31
C SER A 91 -16.49 1.03 4.40
N VAL A 92 -16.44 0.61 3.14
CA VAL A 92 -17.37 1.00 2.08
C VAL A 92 -18.07 -0.23 1.51
N PRO A 93 -19.29 -0.09 0.96
CA PRO A 93 -19.96 -1.19 0.29
C PRO A 93 -19.10 -1.74 -0.85
N TYR A 94 -18.89 -3.04 -0.87
CA TYR A 94 -18.20 -3.72 -1.96
C TYR A 94 -19.05 -3.70 -3.23
N SER A 95 -18.42 -3.30 -4.35
CA SER A 95 -19.01 -3.33 -5.68
C SER A 95 -17.91 -3.60 -6.69
N GLU A 96 -17.78 -4.86 -7.12
CA GLU A 96 -16.89 -5.24 -8.22
C GLU A 96 -17.23 -4.45 -9.49
N GLY A 97 -16.20 -3.90 -10.17
CA GLY A 97 -16.39 -3.01 -11.32
C GLY A 97 -17.10 -1.69 -11.00
N GLY A 98 -17.39 -1.42 -9.72
CA GLY A 98 -18.05 -0.21 -9.27
C GLY A 98 -17.10 0.98 -9.19
N ILE A 99 -17.64 2.17 -9.42
CA ILE A 99 -16.90 3.43 -9.32
C ILE A 99 -16.97 3.94 -7.87
N TYR A 100 -15.81 4.25 -7.31
CA TYR A 100 -15.64 4.94 -6.04
C TYR A 100 -15.26 6.39 -6.32
N THR A 101 -16.07 7.31 -5.80
CA THR A 101 -15.90 8.75 -6.00
C THR A 101 -15.44 9.38 -4.70
N PHE A 102 -14.19 9.82 -4.66
CA PHE A 102 -13.63 10.60 -3.57
C PHE A 102 -13.92 12.07 -3.78
N VAL A 103 -14.42 12.74 -2.74
CA VAL A 103 -14.66 14.19 -2.74
C VAL A 103 -13.89 14.80 -1.58
N PHE A 104 -12.81 15.52 -1.92
CA PHE A 104 -12.06 16.35 -0.98
C PHE A 104 -12.63 17.77 -1.02
N SER A 105 -13.21 18.20 0.09
CA SER A 105 -13.79 19.54 0.25
C SER A 105 -12.91 20.37 1.15
N ARG A 106 -12.72 21.63 0.77
CA ARG A 106 -12.01 22.62 1.57
C ARG A 106 -12.86 23.85 1.78
N GLU A 107 -12.62 24.58 2.86
CA GLU A 107 -13.28 25.88 3.08
C GLU A 107 -12.93 26.85 1.94
N ASP A 108 -13.93 27.58 1.45
CA ASP A 108 -13.81 28.58 0.38
C ASP A 108 -13.26 28.08 -0.99
N GLU A 109 -13.26 26.77 -1.25
CA GLU A 109 -12.87 26.18 -2.54
C GLU A 109 -13.98 25.26 -3.09
N GLU A 110 -14.03 25.10 -4.42
CA GLU A 110 -14.89 24.09 -5.03
C GLU A 110 -14.37 22.68 -4.70
N PRO A 111 -15.25 21.68 -4.46
CA PRO A 111 -14.81 20.33 -4.11
C PRO A 111 -14.00 19.64 -5.22
N TYR A 112 -12.93 18.96 -4.82
CA TYR A 112 -12.09 18.15 -5.70
C TYR A 112 -12.64 16.73 -5.80
N THR A 113 -13.10 16.34 -6.99
CA THR A 113 -13.71 15.03 -7.23
C THR A 113 -12.76 14.12 -8.02
N SER A 114 -12.33 13.03 -7.38
CA SER A 114 -11.48 11.99 -7.99
C SER A 114 -12.26 10.67 -8.05
N THR A 115 -12.00 9.84 -9.06
CA THR A 115 -12.74 8.59 -9.26
C THR A 115 -11.83 7.42 -9.56
N VAL A 116 -12.17 6.24 -9.06
CA VAL A 116 -11.52 4.98 -9.44
C VAL A 116 -12.54 3.86 -9.54
N THR A 117 -12.33 2.98 -10.51
CA THR A 117 -13.14 1.77 -10.66
C THR A 117 -12.46 0.62 -9.96
N LEU A 118 -13.15 -0.06 -9.05
CA LEU A 118 -12.63 -1.26 -8.41
C LEU A 118 -12.46 -2.37 -9.46
N THR A 119 -11.27 -2.97 -9.48
CA THR A 119 -10.91 -4.05 -10.40
C THR A 119 -11.79 -5.29 -10.21
N GLU A 120 -11.76 -6.24 -11.14
CA GLU A 120 -12.34 -7.57 -10.95
C GLU A 120 -11.63 -8.30 -9.80
N ALA A 121 -12.33 -9.18 -9.09
CA ALA A 121 -11.76 -9.97 -8.02
C ALA A 121 -10.64 -10.86 -8.55
N VAL A 122 -9.57 -10.98 -7.78
CA VAL A 122 -8.51 -11.94 -8.04
C VAL A 122 -8.68 -13.11 -7.08
N THR A 123 -8.46 -14.33 -7.57
CA THR A 123 -8.58 -15.57 -6.82
C THR A 123 -7.46 -16.50 -7.29
N ILE A 124 -6.60 -16.88 -6.36
CA ILE A 124 -5.49 -17.79 -6.59
C ILE A 124 -6.05 -19.21 -6.69
N SER A 125 -5.82 -19.87 -7.83
CA SER A 125 -6.18 -21.27 -8.06
C SER A 125 -5.01 -22.23 -7.81
N SER A 126 -3.78 -21.72 -7.84
CA SER A 126 -2.57 -22.44 -7.48
C SER A 126 -1.51 -21.44 -6.96
N PRO A 127 -0.78 -21.75 -5.87
CA PRO A 127 -0.90 -22.96 -5.07
C PRO A 127 -2.21 -22.98 -4.24
N THR A 128 -2.65 -24.15 -3.81
CA THR A 128 -3.75 -24.26 -2.82
C THR A 128 -3.21 -23.99 -1.42
N ALA A 129 -4.07 -23.52 -0.52
CA ALA A 129 -3.70 -23.33 0.87
C ALA A 129 -3.08 -24.61 1.49
N GLY A 130 -1.96 -24.46 2.19
CA GLY A 130 -1.19 -25.54 2.80
C GLY A 130 -0.30 -26.32 1.84
N ALA A 131 -0.18 -25.92 0.57
CA ALA A 131 0.74 -26.57 -0.37
C ALA A 131 2.20 -26.40 0.07
N ASN A 132 3.05 -27.34 -0.39
CA ASN A 132 4.50 -27.24 -0.21
C ASN A 132 5.14 -26.67 -1.48
N ALA A 133 6.06 -25.73 -1.30
CA ALA A 133 6.98 -25.30 -2.36
C ALA A 133 8.40 -25.77 -2.00
N THR A 134 8.96 -26.63 -2.85
CA THR A 134 10.27 -27.25 -2.61
C THR A 134 11.40 -26.34 -3.03
N LYS A 135 12.45 -26.28 -2.21
CA LYS A 135 13.69 -25.55 -2.47
C LYS A 135 14.30 -25.92 -3.81
N GLY A 136 14.77 -24.91 -4.53
CA GLY A 136 15.38 -25.08 -5.84
C GLY A 136 14.41 -25.49 -6.95
N GLN A 137 13.10 -25.51 -6.68
CA GLN A 137 12.05 -25.68 -7.69
C GLN A 137 11.29 -24.37 -7.88
N SER A 138 10.99 -24.03 -9.13
CA SER A 138 10.11 -22.90 -9.42
C SER A 138 8.71 -23.12 -8.87
N LEU A 139 8.06 -22.06 -8.37
CA LEU A 139 6.67 -22.10 -7.92
C LEU A 139 5.77 -21.47 -8.98
N SER A 140 4.80 -22.25 -9.48
CA SER A 140 3.78 -21.75 -10.40
C SER A 140 2.60 -21.18 -9.61
N VAL A 141 2.33 -19.89 -9.83
CA VAL A 141 1.19 -19.18 -9.29
C VAL A 141 0.17 -18.98 -10.41
N GLN A 142 -1.09 -19.30 -10.16
CA GLN A 142 -2.19 -19.17 -11.11
C GLN A 142 -3.37 -18.48 -10.47
N TRP A 143 -4.09 -17.67 -11.25
CA TRP A 143 -5.26 -16.93 -10.83
C TRP A 143 -6.23 -16.73 -12.00
N ASN A 144 -7.46 -16.31 -11.72
CA ASN A 144 -8.41 -15.95 -12.78
C ASN A 144 -7.92 -14.72 -13.56
N ALA A 145 -7.86 -14.78 -14.90
CA ALA A 145 -7.52 -13.64 -15.73
C ALA A 145 -8.52 -12.48 -15.55
N GLY A 146 -8.04 -11.24 -15.67
CA GLY A 146 -8.90 -10.07 -15.76
C GLY A 146 -9.30 -9.76 -17.20
N ALA A 147 -10.41 -9.05 -17.40
CA ALA A 147 -10.87 -8.64 -18.73
C ALA A 147 -10.33 -7.27 -19.19
N ASP A 148 -9.96 -6.38 -18.28
CA ASP A 148 -9.63 -4.98 -18.58
C ASP A 148 -8.12 -4.76 -18.73
N ALA A 149 -7.68 -4.37 -19.92
CA ALA A 149 -6.26 -4.14 -20.22
C ALA A 149 -5.61 -2.98 -19.44
N SER A 150 -6.41 -2.14 -18.77
CA SER A 150 -5.91 -1.07 -17.90
C SER A 150 -5.47 -1.56 -16.52
N ASP A 151 -5.81 -2.80 -16.14
CA ASP A 151 -5.36 -3.36 -14.87
C ASP A 151 -3.90 -3.80 -14.96
N SER A 152 -3.20 -3.71 -13.84
CA SER A 152 -1.90 -4.32 -13.65
C SER A 152 -1.98 -5.40 -12.58
N ILE A 153 -1.14 -6.43 -12.73
CA ILE A 153 -1.03 -7.52 -11.77
C ILE A 153 0.36 -7.48 -11.11
N SER A 154 0.39 -7.71 -9.80
CA SER A 154 1.62 -8.00 -9.06
C SER A 154 1.49 -9.31 -8.31
N VAL A 155 2.62 -10.02 -8.18
CA VAL A 155 2.73 -11.29 -7.48
C VAL A 155 3.87 -11.19 -6.49
N SER A 156 3.64 -11.60 -5.24
CA SER A 156 4.67 -11.64 -4.22
C SER A 156 4.68 -12.94 -3.44
N LEU A 157 5.85 -13.27 -2.90
CA LEU A 157 6.06 -14.33 -1.92
C LEU A 157 6.74 -13.70 -0.69
N SER A 158 6.09 -13.81 0.46
CA SER A 158 6.62 -13.32 1.74
C SER A 158 6.80 -14.50 2.69
N LYS A 159 7.94 -14.57 3.38
CA LYS A 159 8.20 -15.59 4.41
C LYS A 159 7.73 -15.06 5.74
N GLN A 160 7.19 -15.93 6.59
CA GLN A 160 6.90 -15.55 7.97
C GLN A 160 8.21 -15.47 8.77
N GLY A 161 8.42 -14.36 9.48
CA GLY A 161 9.58 -14.14 10.34
C GLY A 161 10.83 -13.55 9.66
N ASP A 162 10.70 -13.17 8.38
CA ASP A 162 11.70 -12.40 7.63
C ASP A 162 11.02 -11.08 7.23
N ASP A 163 11.65 -9.93 7.55
CA ASP A 163 11.12 -8.61 7.17
C ASP A 163 11.27 -8.35 5.66
N GLU A 164 11.95 -9.24 4.92
CA GLU A 164 12.14 -9.16 3.48
C GLU A 164 11.12 -10.01 2.69
N THR A 165 10.46 -9.36 1.73
CA THR A 165 9.73 -10.03 0.65
C THR A 165 10.69 -10.93 -0.11
N GLY A 166 10.47 -12.25 -0.06
CA GLY A 166 11.34 -13.24 -0.70
C GLY A 166 11.30 -13.20 -2.23
N TYR A 167 10.19 -12.72 -2.80
CA TYR A 167 10.05 -12.45 -4.23
C TYR A 167 8.97 -11.40 -4.50
N SER A 168 9.19 -10.53 -5.48
CA SER A 168 8.14 -9.69 -6.04
C SER A 168 8.28 -9.54 -7.55
N SER A 169 7.14 -9.55 -8.25
CA SER A 169 7.01 -9.17 -9.65
C SER A 169 5.83 -8.22 -9.78
N SER A 170 6.00 -7.15 -10.54
CA SER A 170 4.98 -6.11 -10.72
C SER A 170 4.73 -5.83 -12.19
N SER A 171 3.62 -5.16 -12.47
CA SER A 171 3.25 -4.68 -13.81
C SER A 171 3.08 -5.79 -14.86
N LEU A 172 2.62 -6.97 -14.43
CA LEU A 172 2.13 -7.99 -15.35
C LEU A 172 0.82 -7.48 -15.97
N VAL A 173 0.59 -7.82 -17.24
CA VAL A 173 -0.65 -7.44 -17.94
C VAL A 173 -1.87 -8.12 -17.30
N SER A 174 -3.00 -7.45 -17.26
CA SER A 174 -4.24 -7.96 -16.64
C SER A 174 -4.76 -9.29 -17.18
N THR A 175 -4.46 -9.60 -18.44
CA THR A 175 -4.82 -10.85 -19.10
C THR A 175 -3.94 -12.02 -18.67
N ALA A 176 -2.85 -11.77 -17.92
CA ALA A 176 -2.07 -12.82 -17.31
C ALA A 176 -2.95 -13.58 -16.30
N SER A 177 -2.84 -14.90 -16.32
CA SER A 177 -3.50 -15.82 -15.39
C SER A 177 -2.50 -16.71 -14.65
N SER A 178 -1.22 -16.48 -14.88
CA SER A 178 -0.15 -17.24 -14.25
C SER A 178 1.15 -16.47 -14.23
N HIS A 179 1.97 -16.78 -13.24
CA HIS A 179 3.36 -16.37 -13.16
C HIS A 179 4.20 -17.43 -12.49
N THR A 180 5.47 -17.50 -12.88
CA THR A 180 6.42 -18.45 -12.32
C THR A 180 7.41 -17.71 -11.46
N ILE A 181 7.38 -17.98 -10.16
CA ILE A 181 8.41 -17.54 -9.23
C ILE A 181 9.64 -18.43 -9.48
N PRO A 182 10.79 -17.86 -9.90
CA PRO A 182 11.96 -18.63 -10.27
C PRO A 182 12.54 -19.44 -9.10
N ALA A 183 13.19 -20.57 -9.45
CA ALA A 183 13.87 -21.42 -8.48
C ALA A 183 14.97 -20.70 -7.67
N SER A 184 15.60 -19.69 -8.28
CA SER A 184 16.60 -18.83 -7.63
C SER A 184 16.02 -17.96 -6.52
N ASP A 185 14.72 -17.65 -6.65
CA ASP A 185 14.00 -16.74 -5.77
C ASP A 185 13.13 -17.51 -4.78
N THR A 186 12.85 -18.79 -5.05
CA THR A 186 12.48 -19.80 -4.04
C THR A 186 13.71 -20.24 -3.23
N LEU A 187 14.26 -19.27 -2.52
CA LEU A 187 14.78 -19.33 -1.15
C LEU A 187 15.86 -20.38 -0.81
N THR A 188 17.01 -19.85 -0.39
CA THR A 188 17.94 -20.44 0.57
C THR A 188 17.23 -20.70 1.91
N VAL A 189 16.49 -21.80 2.01
CA VAL A 189 16.01 -22.33 3.29
C VAL A 189 17.23 -22.76 4.10
N ASN A 190 17.51 -22.12 5.24
CA ASN A 190 18.55 -22.55 6.18
C ASN A 190 18.01 -23.67 7.09
N GLY A 191 17.57 -24.78 6.47
CA GLY A 191 17.04 -25.95 7.16
C GLY A 191 15.61 -25.79 7.68
N GLY A 192 14.73 -26.71 7.29
CA GLY A 192 13.41 -26.90 7.88
C GLY A 192 12.26 -26.24 7.11
N ASN A 193 11.04 -26.42 7.63
CA ASN A 193 9.81 -25.92 7.00
C ASN A 193 9.56 -24.45 7.38
N ILE A 194 9.46 -23.56 6.41
CA ILE A 194 9.21 -22.13 6.63
C ILE A 194 7.80 -21.78 6.13
N PRO A 195 6.89 -21.30 6.99
CA PRO A 195 5.61 -20.75 6.55
C PRO A 195 5.81 -19.55 5.64
N ALA A 196 5.05 -19.46 4.56
CA ALA A 196 5.09 -18.35 3.62
C ALA A 196 3.70 -18.06 3.05
N THR A 197 3.53 -16.87 2.50
CA THR A 197 2.29 -16.43 1.88
C THR A 197 2.58 -15.98 0.46
N VAL A 198 1.85 -16.56 -0.50
CA VAL A 198 1.80 -16.07 -1.88
C VAL A 198 0.64 -15.09 -1.98
N SER A 199 0.89 -13.90 -2.52
CA SER A 199 -0.15 -12.89 -2.75
C SER A 199 -0.18 -12.50 -4.21
N VAL A 200 -1.39 -12.26 -4.73
CA VAL A 200 -1.62 -11.66 -6.05
C VAL A 200 -2.50 -10.43 -5.86
N PHE A 201 -2.06 -9.30 -6.42
CA PHE A 201 -2.81 -8.06 -6.43
C PHE A 201 -3.20 -7.71 -7.86
N ARG A 202 -4.43 -7.25 -8.05
CA ARG A 202 -4.91 -6.62 -9.27
C ARG A 202 -5.24 -5.17 -8.99
N GLU A 203 -4.55 -4.29 -9.69
CA GLU A 203 -4.57 -2.86 -9.43
C GLU A 203 -5.03 -2.06 -10.64
N ARG A 204 -5.69 -0.94 -10.40
CA ARG A 204 -6.09 0.04 -11.43
C ARG A 204 -5.91 1.46 -10.93
N ASP A 205 -5.27 2.27 -11.76
CA ASP A 205 -5.17 3.70 -11.54
C ASP A 205 -6.50 4.39 -11.88
N GLY A 206 -6.89 5.36 -11.06
CA GLY A 206 -8.07 6.18 -11.29
C GLY A 206 -7.73 7.53 -11.92
N GLN A 207 -8.68 8.45 -11.83
CA GLN A 207 -8.56 9.82 -12.29
C GLN A 207 -8.57 10.77 -11.09
N MET A 208 -7.52 11.58 -10.95
CA MET A 208 -7.46 12.67 -10.00
C MET A 208 -8.27 13.89 -10.47
N ALA A 209 -8.84 14.63 -9.53
CA ALA A 209 -9.45 15.92 -9.78
C ALA A 209 -8.45 16.91 -10.41
N GLU A 210 -8.93 17.78 -11.30
CA GLU A 210 -8.10 18.86 -11.83
C GLU A 210 -7.68 19.82 -10.69
N GLY A 211 -6.41 20.22 -10.68
CA GLY A 211 -5.86 21.14 -9.69
C GLY A 211 -5.50 20.50 -8.34
N LEU A 212 -5.65 19.18 -8.19
CA LEU A 212 -5.19 18.42 -7.03
C LEU A 212 -4.08 17.45 -7.45
N ASP A 213 -2.86 17.71 -6.97
CA ASP A 213 -1.72 16.81 -7.20
C ASP A 213 -1.90 15.52 -6.39
N GLY A 214 -1.60 14.37 -6.99
CA GLY A 214 -1.78 13.12 -6.29
C GLY A 214 -1.83 11.86 -7.14
N SER A 215 -2.27 10.80 -6.50
CA SER A 215 -2.58 9.50 -7.10
C SER A 215 -3.89 8.97 -6.55
N ILE A 216 -4.56 8.17 -7.36
CA ILE A 216 -5.71 7.39 -6.94
C ILE A 216 -5.60 6.00 -7.55
N GLN A 217 -5.80 4.97 -6.73
CA GLN A 217 -5.73 3.57 -7.15
C GLN A 217 -6.87 2.76 -6.51
N SER A 218 -7.17 1.63 -7.10
CA SER A 218 -7.91 0.56 -6.44
C SER A 218 -7.16 -0.76 -6.58
N SER A 219 -7.37 -1.64 -5.62
CA SER A 219 -6.77 -2.97 -5.59
C SER A 219 -7.78 -4.03 -5.16
N GLN A 220 -7.75 -5.18 -5.82
CA GLN A 220 -8.27 -6.43 -5.28
C GLN A 220 -7.10 -7.38 -5.07
N TYR A 221 -7.12 -8.14 -3.99
CA TYR A 221 -6.05 -9.09 -3.71
C TYR A 221 -6.58 -10.40 -3.14
N ASP A 222 -5.81 -11.44 -3.38
CA ASP A 222 -5.97 -12.76 -2.76
C ASP A 222 -4.61 -13.28 -2.31
N SER A 223 -4.63 -14.13 -1.29
CA SER A 223 -3.43 -14.65 -0.65
C SER A 223 -3.65 -16.08 -0.17
N VAL A 224 -2.64 -16.91 -0.38
CA VAL A 224 -2.64 -18.32 0.04
C VAL A 224 -1.40 -18.61 0.87
N ASP A 225 -1.62 -19.22 2.03
CA ASP A 225 -0.54 -19.69 2.89
C ASP A 225 -0.01 -21.02 2.38
N ILE A 226 1.31 -21.15 2.32
CA ILE A 226 2.05 -22.32 1.88
C ILE A 226 3.21 -22.61 2.85
N THR A 227 3.85 -23.76 2.68
CA THR A 227 5.07 -24.12 3.40
C THR A 227 6.23 -24.28 2.41
N LEU A 228 7.33 -23.60 2.68
CA LEU A 228 8.58 -23.80 1.96
C LEU A 228 9.31 -24.97 2.61
N VAL A 229 9.71 -25.95 1.81
CA VAL A 229 10.38 -27.18 2.28
C VAL A 229 11.72 -27.37 1.58
N ASP A 230 12.68 -28.01 2.25
CA ASP A 230 13.98 -28.40 1.65
C ASP A 230 13.84 -29.47 0.56
#